data_AF-A0AA41Y9L3-F1
#
_entry.id   AF-A0AA41Y9L3-F1
#
_cell.length_a   1.000
_cell.length_b   1.000
_cell.length_c   1.000
_cell.angle_alpha   90.00
_cell.angle_beta   90.00
_cell.angle_gamma   90.00
#
_symmetry.space_group_name_H-M   'P 1'
#
loop_
_entity.id
_entity.type
_entity.pdbx_description
1 polymer ?
#
loop_
_entity_poly.entity_id
_entity_poly.type
_entity_poly.pdbx_seq_one_letter_code
_entity_poly.pdbx_strand_id
1 'polypeptide(L)'
;MTKKKIEVELYSYGEYSRWDKTSKELPRILNITDHIEAEIGTEFGYILKIKKARGTKLDFRIIHPPFNDENGQPAPDFTGEVYIHSNEYEFFLGDCVWEPLHDKLGPWRLITILDGKTIADKTLTLVSQK
;
A
#
# COMPACT_ATOMS: atom_id res chain seq x y z
N MET A 1 -21.39 -21.58 -17.24
CA MET A 1 -21.20 -20.95 -15.92
C MET A 1 -20.49 -19.63 -16.14
N THR A 2 -21.15 -18.50 -15.87
CA THR A 2 -20.56 -17.17 -16.05
C THR A 2 -19.53 -16.96 -14.94
N LYS A 3 -18.23 -16.91 -15.26
CA LYS A 3 -17.21 -16.47 -14.30
C LYS A 3 -17.65 -15.10 -13.76
N LYS A 4 -17.90 -14.99 -12.46
CA LYS A 4 -18.18 -13.69 -11.83
C LYS A 4 -17.00 -12.79 -12.14
N LYS A 5 -17.25 -11.68 -12.85
CA LYS A 5 -16.21 -10.70 -13.15
C LYS A 5 -15.92 -9.95 -11.85
N ILE A 6 -14.74 -10.17 -11.29
CA ILE A 6 -14.23 -9.38 -10.18
C ILE A 6 -14.04 -7.96 -10.70
N GLU A 7 -14.53 -6.98 -9.94
CA GLU A 7 -14.37 -5.56 -10.24
C GLU A 7 -13.31 -5.01 -9.28
N VAL A 8 -12.27 -4.41 -9.83
CA VAL A 8 -11.20 -3.75 -9.07
C VAL A 8 -11.09 -2.33 -9.55
N GLU A 9 -11.05 -1.40 -8.61
CA GLU A 9 -10.86 0.03 -8.85
C GLU A 9 -9.75 0.55 -7.93
N LEU A 10 -8.77 1.25 -8.49
CA LEU A 10 -7.82 2.06 -7.72
C LEU A 10 -8.54 3.34 -7.32
N TYR A 11 -9.04 3.39 -6.08
CA TYR A 11 -9.91 4.47 -5.61
C TYR A 11 -9.14 5.76 -5.33
N SER A 12 -8.01 5.65 -4.65
CA SER A 12 -7.12 6.77 -4.37
C SER A 12 -5.69 6.29 -4.17
N TYR A 13 -4.72 7.18 -4.33
CA TYR A 13 -3.32 6.96 -4.02
C TYR A 13 -2.66 8.28 -3.64
N GLY A 14 -1.59 8.23 -2.87
CA GLY A 14 -0.83 9.40 -2.44
C GLY A 14 -0.62 9.41 -0.94
N GLU A 15 -0.76 10.59 -0.34
CA GLU A 15 -0.59 10.82 1.08
C GLU A 15 -1.91 10.63 1.83
N TYR A 16 -1.84 9.99 2.99
CA TYR A 16 -2.98 9.65 3.82
C TYR A 16 -2.82 10.18 5.25
N SER A 17 -3.96 10.40 5.90
CA SER A 17 -4.01 10.77 7.32
C SER A 17 -3.54 9.60 8.17
N ARG A 18 -2.77 9.88 9.21
CA ARG A 18 -2.31 8.89 10.19
C ARG A 18 -3.42 7.91 10.60
N TRP A 19 -3.14 6.62 10.48
CA TRP A 19 -4.08 5.56 10.77
C TRP A 19 -4.25 5.42 12.29
N ASP A 20 -5.47 5.70 12.75
CA ASP A 20 -5.85 5.47 14.12
C ASP A 20 -6.16 3.98 14.34
N LYS A 21 -5.26 3.28 15.03
CA LYS A 21 -5.41 1.85 15.38
C LYS A 21 -6.64 1.57 16.26
N THR A 22 -7.23 2.57 16.90
CA THR A 22 -8.46 2.45 17.69
C THR A 22 -9.72 2.61 16.83
N SER A 23 -9.60 3.18 15.63
CA SER A 23 -10.71 3.33 14.69
C SER A 23 -10.77 2.17 13.70
N LYS A 24 -11.99 1.79 13.31
CA LYS A 24 -12.23 0.83 12.22
C LYS A 24 -12.22 1.51 10.85
N GLU A 25 -12.07 2.83 10.80
CA GLU A 25 -12.07 3.59 9.56
C GLU A 25 -10.72 3.46 8.84
N LEU A 26 -10.78 3.40 7.51
CA LEU A 26 -9.60 3.51 6.67
C LEU A 26 -9.02 4.92 6.74
N PRO A 27 -7.70 5.08 6.54
CA PRO A 27 -7.07 6.38 6.53
C PRO A 27 -7.64 7.24 5.38
N ARG A 28 -7.76 8.55 5.63
CA ARG A 28 -8.35 9.50 4.67
C ARG A 28 -7.25 10.04 3.75
N ILE A 29 -7.54 10.11 2.46
CA ILE A 29 -6.62 10.73 1.49
C ILE A 29 -6.45 12.22 1.82
N LEU A 30 -5.21 12.67 1.97
CA LEU A 30 -4.83 14.07 2.18
C LEU A 30 -4.43 14.71 0.86
N ASN A 31 -3.60 14.02 0.07
CA ASN A 31 -3.07 14.55 -1.18
C ASN A 31 -2.93 13.43 -2.22
N ILE A 32 -3.49 13.64 -3.42
CA ILE A 32 -3.35 12.71 -4.54
C ILE A 32 -2.11 13.09 -5.34
N THR A 33 -1.04 12.34 -5.16
CA THR A 33 0.26 12.61 -5.76
C THR A 33 1.08 11.33 -5.83
N ASP A 34 1.97 11.23 -6.81
CA ASP A 34 3.01 10.19 -6.86
C ASP A 34 4.32 10.63 -6.21
N HIS A 35 4.46 11.91 -5.86
CA HIS A 35 5.57 12.46 -5.08
C HIS A 35 5.10 12.77 -3.67
N ILE A 36 5.61 12.04 -2.67
CA ILE A 36 5.25 12.19 -1.27
C ILE A 36 6.34 12.99 -0.57
N GLU A 37 5.97 14.13 0.03
CA GLU A 37 6.86 14.84 0.93
C GLU A 37 7.00 14.04 2.21
N ALA A 38 8.16 13.39 2.38
CA ALA A 38 8.40 12.45 3.44
C ALA A 38 8.88 13.18 4.69
N GLU A 39 8.06 13.14 5.74
CA GLU A 39 8.43 13.42 7.12
C GLU A 39 8.16 12.18 7.98
N ILE A 40 8.83 12.06 9.13
CA ILE A 40 8.60 10.93 10.03
C ILE A 40 7.14 10.97 10.49
N GLY A 41 6.42 9.89 10.23
CA GLY A 41 4.98 9.79 10.51
C GLY A 41 4.08 10.02 9.30
N THR A 42 4.59 10.46 8.14
CA THR A 42 3.80 10.55 6.89
C THR A 42 3.29 9.16 6.53
N GLU A 43 2.00 9.03 6.25
CA GLU A 43 1.43 7.80 5.70
C GLU A 43 1.18 7.96 4.21
N PHE A 44 1.54 6.92 3.46
CA PHE A 44 1.39 6.91 2.01
C PHE A 44 0.97 5.55 1.52
N GLY A 45 0.31 5.51 0.36
CA GLY A 45 -0.15 4.25 -0.21
C GLY A 45 -1.23 4.43 -1.25
N TYR A 46 -2.12 3.44 -1.32
CA TYR A 46 -3.35 3.52 -2.08
C TYR A 46 -4.48 2.73 -1.46
N ILE A 47 -5.71 3.06 -1.86
CA ILE A 47 -6.92 2.29 -1.53
C ILE A 47 -7.44 1.64 -2.80
N LEU A 48 -7.66 0.33 -2.74
CA LEU A 48 -8.40 -0.43 -3.75
C LEU A 48 -9.83 -0.70 -3.28
N LYS A 49 -10.78 -0.51 -4.19
CA LYS A 49 -12.15 -1.01 -4.04
C LYS A 49 -12.28 -2.28 -4.84
N ILE A 50 -12.54 -3.39 -4.13
CA ILE A 50 -12.65 -4.72 -4.72
C ILE A 50 -14.08 -5.22 -4.50
N LYS A 51 -14.76 -5.58 -5.59
CA LYS A 51 -16.12 -6.13 -5.55
C LYS A 51 -16.18 -7.53 -6.12
N LYS A 52 -17.08 -8.34 -5.55
CA LYS A 52 -17.39 -9.73 -5.97
C LYS A 52 -16.20 -10.69 -5.84
N ALA A 53 -15.26 -10.40 -4.93
CA ALA A 53 -14.05 -11.18 -4.68
C ALA A 53 -14.07 -11.93 -3.33
N ARG A 54 -15.24 -12.15 -2.72
CA ARG A 54 -15.33 -12.86 -1.44
C ARG A 54 -14.73 -14.28 -1.56
N GLY A 55 -13.83 -14.61 -0.65
CA GLY A 55 -13.14 -15.91 -0.59
C GLY A 55 -11.88 -16.01 -1.44
N THR A 56 -11.49 -14.96 -2.17
CA THR A 56 -10.23 -14.96 -2.92
C THR A 56 -9.06 -14.51 -2.05
N LYS A 57 -7.89 -15.08 -2.34
CA LYS A 57 -6.61 -14.66 -1.74
C LYS A 57 -6.11 -13.40 -2.44
N LEU A 58 -5.72 -12.42 -1.63
CA LEU A 58 -5.06 -11.19 -2.05
C LEU A 58 -3.66 -11.20 -1.46
N ASP A 59 -2.66 -11.16 -2.34
CA ASP A 59 -1.26 -11.03 -1.98
C ASP A 59 -0.82 -9.59 -2.23
N PHE A 60 0.08 -9.08 -1.39
CA PHE A 60 0.70 -7.79 -1.61
C PHE A 60 2.22 -7.86 -1.49
N ARG A 61 2.88 -6.95 -2.19
CA ARG A 61 4.33 -6.74 -2.12
C ARG A 61 4.62 -5.24 -2.16
N ILE A 62 5.46 -4.78 -1.25
CA ILE A 62 5.97 -3.41 -1.20
C ILE A 62 7.47 -3.51 -1.41
N ILE A 63 7.93 -3.00 -2.54
CA ILE A 63 9.35 -2.86 -2.85
C ILE A 63 9.76 -1.46 -2.42
N HIS A 64 10.61 -1.39 -1.41
CA HIS A 64 11.10 -0.13 -0.87
C HIS A 64 12.53 0.16 -1.37
N PRO A 65 13.03 1.39 -1.21
CA PRO A 65 14.44 1.71 -1.41
C PRO A 65 15.33 0.78 -0.58
N PRO A 66 16.52 0.39 -1.07
CA PRO A 66 17.39 -0.50 -0.32
C PRO A 66 17.87 0.20 0.95
N PHE A 67 17.50 -0.35 2.10
CA PHE A 67 18.04 0.05 3.40
C PHE A 67 18.45 -1.20 4.18
N ASN A 68 19.32 -1.01 5.16
CA ASN A 68 19.78 -2.11 5.99
C ASN A 68 18.89 -2.28 7.22
N ASP A 69 18.71 -3.52 7.65
CA ASP A 69 18.11 -3.87 8.92
C ASP A 69 19.08 -3.59 10.09
N GLU A 70 18.65 -3.89 11.30
CA GLU A 70 19.45 -3.71 12.53
C GLU A 70 20.76 -4.53 12.53
N ASN A 71 20.85 -5.57 11.69
CA ASN A 71 22.03 -6.42 11.55
C ASN A 71 22.96 -5.96 10.41
N GLY A 72 22.64 -4.84 9.74
CA GLY A 72 23.39 -4.33 8.60
C GLY A 72 23.15 -5.11 7.30
N GLN A 73 22.12 -5.96 7.23
CA GLN A 73 21.75 -6.71 6.03
C GLN A 73 20.68 -5.95 5.24
N PRO A 74 20.65 -6.04 3.90
CA PRO A 74 19.57 -5.46 3.10
C PRO A 74 18.20 -5.98 3.56
N ALA A 75 17.31 -5.08 3.93
CA ALA A 75 15.95 -5.42 4.32
C ALA A 75 15.19 -6.01 3.11
N PRO A 76 14.48 -7.13 3.30
CA PRO A 76 13.67 -7.72 2.23
C PRO A 76 12.39 -6.90 2.00
N ASP A 77 11.88 -6.97 0.78
CA ASP A 77 10.56 -6.43 0.44
C ASP A 77 9.47 -6.86 1.43
N PHE A 78 8.52 -5.98 1.69
CA PHE A 78 7.39 -6.34 2.54
C PHE A 78 6.36 -7.13 1.74
N THR A 79 6.05 -8.33 2.20
CA THR A 79 5.05 -9.19 1.57
C THR A 79 4.03 -9.67 2.59
N GLY A 80 2.79 -9.86 2.16
CA GLY A 80 1.77 -10.47 2.99
C GLY A 80 0.59 -10.96 2.19
N GLU A 81 -0.27 -11.72 2.87
CA GLU A 81 -1.44 -12.35 2.29
C GLU A 81 -2.67 -12.06 3.15
N VAL A 82 -3.78 -11.69 2.52
CA VAL A 82 -5.07 -11.47 3.18
C VAL A 82 -6.19 -12.12 2.40
N TYR A 83 -7.20 -12.62 3.11
CA TYR A 83 -8.39 -13.21 2.51
C TYR A 83 -9.53 -12.20 2.51
N ILE A 84 -10.13 -11.99 1.33
CA ILE A 84 -11.27 -11.10 1.19
C ILE A 84 -12.51 -11.78 1.80
N HIS A 85 -13.03 -11.24 2.90
CA HIS A 85 -14.16 -11.84 3.62
C HIS A 85 -15.53 -11.27 3.22
N SER A 86 -15.57 -10.17 2.47
CA SER A 86 -16.80 -9.47 2.04
C SER A 86 -16.90 -9.34 0.52
N ASN A 87 -18.13 -9.10 0.02
CA ASN A 87 -18.35 -8.85 -1.41
C ASN A 87 -17.95 -7.44 -1.85
N GLU A 88 -17.95 -6.48 -0.94
CA GLU A 88 -17.38 -5.14 -1.12
C GLU A 88 -16.27 -5.02 -0.08
N TYR A 89 -15.04 -4.87 -0.55
CA TYR A 89 -13.86 -4.87 0.27
C TYR A 89 -12.98 -3.70 -0.13
N GLU A 90 -12.62 -2.89 0.85
CA GLU A 90 -11.68 -1.79 0.69
C GLU A 90 -10.35 -2.24 1.26
N PHE A 91 -9.31 -2.18 0.44
CA PHE A 91 -7.97 -2.63 0.81
C PHE A 91 -7.02 -1.44 0.72
N PHE A 92 -6.43 -1.07 1.85
CA PHE A 92 -5.35 -0.10 1.90
C PHE A 92 -4.01 -0.85 1.83
N LEU A 93 -3.17 -0.47 0.87
CA LEU A 93 -1.77 -0.89 0.82
C LEU A 93 -0.89 0.34 0.90
N GLY A 94 -0.06 0.39 1.91
CA GLY A 94 0.77 1.55 2.19
C GLY A 94 1.68 1.29 3.37
N ASP A 95 2.44 2.31 3.71
CA ASP A 95 3.32 2.29 4.86
C ASP A 95 3.36 3.69 5.51
N CYS A 96 3.91 3.74 6.71
CA CYS A 96 4.25 4.99 7.37
C CYS A 96 5.74 5.30 7.12
N VAL A 97 6.18 6.54 7.20
CA VAL A 97 7.61 6.88 7.17
C VAL A 97 8.18 6.82 8.59
N TRP A 98 9.30 6.13 8.79
CA TRP A 98 9.96 5.98 10.09
C TRP A 98 11.46 6.32 10.02
N GLU A 99 12.08 6.41 11.19
CA GLU A 99 13.51 6.69 11.30
C GLU A 99 14.37 5.50 10.85
N PRO A 100 15.51 5.75 10.18
CA PRO A 100 15.98 7.06 9.70
C PRO A 100 15.32 7.46 8.38
N LEU A 101 14.90 8.72 8.27
CA LEU A 101 14.17 9.26 7.11
C LEU A 101 14.93 9.06 5.79
N HIS A 102 16.24 9.31 5.77
CA HIS A 102 17.06 9.24 4.56
C HIS A 102 17.01 7.86 3.88
N ASP A 103 16.93 6.79 4.66
CA ASP A 103 16.85 5.42 4.16
C ASP A 103 15.51 5.09 3.51
N LYS A 104 14.49 5.92 3.76
CA LYS A 104 13.12 5.75 3.26
C LYS A 104 12.83 6.64 2.06
N LEU A 105 13.74 7.55 1.69
CA LEU A 105 13.60 8.38 0.50
C LEU A 105 13.82 7.56 -0.78
N GLY A 106 13.09 7.90 -1.84
CA GLY A 106 13.17 7.22 -3.13
C GLY A 106 11.89 6.48 -3.51
N PRO A 107 11.95 5.58 -4.50
CA PRO A 107 10.77 4.93 -5.05
C PRO A 107 10.28 3.76 -4.17
N TRP A 108 8.99 3.77 -3.88
CA TRP A 108 8.24 2.71 -3.22
C TRP A 108 7.22 2.13 -4.19
N ARG A 109 7.40 0.88 -4.60
CA ARG A 109 6.50 0.18 -5.53
C ARG A 109 5.57 -0.75 -4.77
N LEU A 110 4.30 -0.39 -4.76
CA LEU A 110 3.20 -1.06 -4.10
C LEU A 110 2.47 -1.93 -5.13
N ILE A 111 2.43 -3.24 -4.89
CA ILE A 111 1.88 -4.23 -5.81
C ILE A 111 0.81 -5.03 -5.08
N THR A 112 -0.38 -5.14 -5.67
CA THR A 112 -1.44 -6.03 -5.21
C THR A 112 -1.78 -7.06 -6.27
N ILE A 113 -1.82 -8.31 -5.85
CA ILE A 113 -2.10 -9.49 -6.65
C ILE A 113 -3.36 -10.15 -6.11
N LEU A 114 -4.31 -10.47 -6.97
CA LEU A 114 -5.54 -11.15 -6.62
C LEU A 114 -5.68 -12.40 -7.45
N ASP A 115 -5.79 -13.56 -6.81
CA ASP A 115 -5.87 -14.87 -7.49
C ASP A 115 -4.72 -15.08 -8.50
N GLY A 116 -3.50 -14.69 -8.11
CA GLY A 116 -2.29 -14.78 -8.93
C GLY A 116 -2.16 -13.74 -10.05
N LYS A 117 -3.12 -12.81 -10.18
CA LYS A 117 -3.07 -11.72 -11.18
C LYS A 117 -2.80 -10.38 -10.52
N THR A 118 -1.80 -9.64 -11.01
CA THR A 118 -1.57 -8.25 -10.60
C THR A 118 -2.79 -7.40 -10.96
N ILE A 119 -3.43 -6.82 -9.95
CA ILE A 119 -4.60 -5.94 -10.09
C ILE A 119 -4.27 -4.47 -9.85
N ALA A 120 -3.16 -4.18 -9.15
CA ALA A 120 -2.63 -2.85 -8.96
C ALA A 120 -1.09 -2.92 -8.86
N ASP A 121 -0.42 -1.94 -9.46
CA ASP A 121 1.02 -1.75 -9.42
C ASP A 121 1.26 -0.24 -9.53
N LYS A 122 1.65 0.36 -8.40
CA LYS A 122 1.81 1.81 -8.29
C LYS A 122 3.13 2.11 -7.62
N THR A 123 3.90 3.03 -8.19
CA THR A 123 5.11 3.55 -7.56
C THR A 123 4.83 4.94 -7.01
N LEU A 124 5.19 5.18 -5.75
CA LEU A 124 5.17 6.47 -5.08
C LEU A 124 6.62 6.82 -4.72
N THR A 125 7.06 8.04 -4.97
CA THR A 125 8.43 8.49 -4.71
C THR A 125 8.42 9.40 -3.48
N LEU A 126 9.11 8.96 -2.43
CA LEU A 126 9.31 9.76 -1.23
C LEU A 126 10.46 10.73 -1.46
N VAL A 127 10.20 12.01 -1.28
CA VAL A 127 11.15 13.11 -1.43
C VAL A 127 11.30 13.85 -0.12
N SER A 128 12.50 14.32 0.19
CA SER A 128 12.71 15.20 1.35
C SER A 128 11.94 16.51 1.14
N GLN A 129 11.32 17.02 2.21
CA GLN A 129 10.83 18.40 2.20
C GLN A 129 11.99 19.37 1.87
N LYS A 130 11.73 20.32 0.98
CA LYS A 130 12.70 21.32 0.55
C LYS A 130 12.81 22.47 1.55
#